data_AF-A0A1D1Z397-F1
#
_entry.id   AF-A0A1D1Z397-F1
#
_cell.length_a   1.000
_cell.length_b   1.000
_cell.length_c   1.000
_cell.angle_alpha   90.00
_cell.angle_beta   90.00
_cell.angle_gamma   90.00
#
_symmetry.space_group_name_H-M   'P 1'
#
loop_
_entity.id
_entity.type
_entity.pdbx_description
1 polymer ?
#
loop_
_entity_poly.entity_id
_entity_poly.type
_entity_poly.pdbx_seq_one_letter_code
_entity_poly.pdbx_strand_id
1 'polypeptide(L)'
;MKPGGGIGAAPPAHHHRKDPDDYKKSIALGGRRLIWDLLTGRTCPASGGTVGALGFPLSSPRQGTPPGRAFLKRVMLCVAVLFSAAYIVYFLWAFPSYCHHYYPHRHLQAREENPTGPVLHTVTNGSSLQPTPLLGGDDNATTTPGPSRPLPRDPPPAATSLRHVVFGIAASASLWKQRKEYIKLWWRPREMHGYVWLDKKVETPRREQALLPRLRISANTARFPYTHKGGHRSAIRISRIVSETVRLGDLPGEARWFVMGDDDTVFVSDNLLRVLSKYDHRQPYYIGGVSESHLQNIYFSYTMAYGGGGFAVSRPLAEALAGMQDRCITRYPALYGSDDRMQACMAELGVPLTREAGFHQYDVYGSLFGLLAAHPGAPLVSLHPL
;
A
#
# COMPACT_ATOMS: atom_id res chain seq x y z
N MET A 1 22.48 69.80 -7.35
CA MET A 1 22.33 69.16 -8.67
C MET A 1 22.09 67.66 -8.46
N LYS A 2 20.94 67.15 -8.92
CA LYS A 2 20.64 65.73 -9.20
C LYS A 2 21.40 65.30 -10.49
N PRO A 3 21.33 64.04 -10.98
CA PRO A 3 21.67 62.74 -10.38
C PRO A 3 22.43 61.83 -11.40
N GLY A 4 22.67 60.55 -11.09
CA GLY A 4 22.81 59.52 -12.14
C GLY A 4 23.66 58.31 -11.79
N GLY A 5 23.09 57.11 -11.93
CA GLY A 5 23.85 55.85 -12.00
C GLY A 5 23.23 54.67 -11.27
N GLY A 6 22.04 54.23 -11.68
CA GLY A 6 21.49 52.94 -11.27
C GLY A 6 22.14 51.78 -12.04
N ILE A 7 22.32 50.64 -11.38
CA ILE A 7 22.62 49.36 -12.04
C ILE A 7 21.65 48.29 -11.51
N GLY A 8 20.65 48.03 -12.36
CA GLY A 8 20.24 46.70 -12.80
C GLY A 8 19.88 45.64 -11.76
N ALA A 9 18.59 45.53 -11.47
CA ALA A 9 17.99 44.31 -10.96
C ALA A 9 18.16 43.16 -11.96
N ALA A 10 18.65 42.01 -11.50
CA ALA A 10 18.63 40.76 -12.25
C ALA A 10 17.17 40.23 -12.34
N PRO A 11 16.74 39.69 -13.50
CA PRO A 11 15.40 39.17 -13.66
C PRO A 11 15.19 37.88 -12.85
N PRO A 12 13.97 37.60 -12.38
CA PRO A 12 13.69 36.39 -11.60
C PRO A 12 13.85 35.14 -12.48
N ALA A 13 14.59 34.16 -11.99
CA ALA A 13 14.67 32.84 -12.58
C ALA A 13 13.26 32.21 -12.60
N HIS A 14 12.75 31.95 -13.79
CA HIS A 14 11.53 31.17 -14.00
C HIS A 14 11.75 29.75 -13.48
N HIS A 15 11.34 29.49 -12.24
CA HIS A 15 11.13 28.13 -11.76
C HIS A 15 9.93 27.54 -12.50
N HIS A 16 10.21 26.65 -13.47
CA HIS A 16 9.22 25.73 -14.00
C HIS A 16 8.66 24.90 -12.84
N ARG A 17 7.48 25.31 -12.36
CA ARG A 17 6.64 24.56 -11.45
C ARG A 17 6.17 23.32 -12.22
N LYS A 18 6.79 22.17 -11.96
CA LYS A 18 6.24 20.89 -12.47
C LYS A 18 4.90 20.66 -11.78
N ASP A 19 3.88 20.54 -12.61
CA ASP A 19 2.49 20.30 -12.27
C ASP A 19 2.33 18.90 -11.61
N PRO A 20 1.64 18.77 -10.47
CA PRO A 20 1.34 17.47 -9.85
C PRO A 20 0.54 16.49 -10.75
N ASP A 21 0.06 16.92 -11.92
CA ASP A 21 -0.55 16.06 -12.93
C ASP A 21 0.44 15.21 -13.77
N ASP A 22 1.76 15.34 -13.58
CA ASP A 22 2.76 14.58 -14.34
C ASP A 22 2.74 13.05 -14.03
N TYR A 23 2.26 12.66 -12.84
CA TYR A 23 2.06 11.23 -12.49
C TYR A 23 0.88 10.61 -13.25
N LYS A 24 -0.17 11.39 -13.53
CA LYS A 24 -1.35 10.93 -14.28
C LYS A 24 -1.05 10.74 -15.78
N LYS A 25 -0.04 11.43 -16.32
CA LYS A 25 0.36 11.30 -17.74
C LYS A 25 1.29 10.12 -18.02
N SER A 26 2.08 9.69 -17.05
CA SER A 26 3.07 8.61 -17.25
C SER A 26 2.46 7.24 -17.58
N ILE A 27 1.19 7.01 -17.26
CA ILE A 27 0.49 5.74 -17.55
C ILE A 27 -0.37 5.84 -18.84
N ALA A 28 -0.70 7.06 -19.29
CA ALA A 28 -1.60 7.30 -20.43
C ALA A 28 -0.96 7.08 -21.82
N LEU A 29 0.37 7.04 -21.92
CA LEU A 29 1.09 6.89 -23.19
C LEU A 29 1.46 5.44 -23.55
N GLY A 30 1.35 4.49 -22.60
CA GLY A 30 1.61 3.06 -22.85
C GLY A 30 0.39 2.25 -23.30
N GLY A 31 -0.83 2.73 -23.03
CA GLY A 31 -2.07 1.96 -23.26
C GLY A 31 -2.85 2.31 -24.54
N ARG A 32 -2.54 3.44 -25.21
CA ARG A 32 -3.36 3.93 -26.34
C ARG A 32 -3.03 3.31 -27.71
N ARG A 33 -2.02 2.44 -27.80
CA ARG A 33 -1.66 1.74 -29.05
C ARG A 33 -2.05 0.27 -29.08
N LEU A 34 -2.55 -0.29 -27.98
CA LEU A 34 -2.93 -1.72 -27.89
C LEU A 34 -4.46 -1.94 -27.88
N ILE A 35 -5.26 -0.89 -27.68
CA ILE A 35 -6.73 -0.97 -27.65
C ILE A 35 -7.37 -0.67 -29.02
N TRP A 36 -6.66 0.01 -29.93
CA TRP A 36 -7.19 0.31 -31.27
C TRP A 36 -7.15 -0.92 -32.22
N ASP A 37 -6.18 -1.82 -32.06
CA ASP A 37 -6.04 -2.99 -32.94
C ASP A 37 -6.87 -4.21 -32.50
N LEU A 38 -7.49 -4.17 -31.31
CA LEU A 38 -8.37 -5.23 -30.79
C LEU A 38 -9.87 -4.93 -30.94
N LEU A 39 -10.25 -3.72 -31.40
CA LEU A 39 -11.66 -3.29 -31.50
C LEU A 39 -12.20 -3.08 -32.92
N THR A 40 -11.45 -3.40 -33.98
CA THR A 40 -11.91 -3.25 -35.38
C THR A 40 -12.08 -4.54 -36.16
N GLY A 41 -12.38 -5.65 -35.48
CA GLY A 41 -12.96 -6.84 -36.11
C GLY A 41 -14.25 -6.51 -36.86
N ARG A 42 -14.15 -6.13 -38.13
CA ARG A 42 -15.26 -5.94 -39.06
C ARG A 42 -15.20 -7.00 -40.16
N THR A 43 -16.01 -8.04 -39.98
CA THR A 43 -16.70 -8.73 -41.07
C THR A 43 -18.18 -8.36 -40.94
N CYS A 44 -18.74 -7.63 -41.91
CA CYS A 44 -20.17 -7.34 -41.98
C CYS A 44 -20.92 -8.44 -42.75
N PRO A 45 -22.15 -8.81 -42.34
CA PRO A 45 -23.04 -9.67 -43.11
C PRO A 45 -23.93 -8.87 -44.07
N ALA A 46 -24.54 -9.62 -45.01
CA ALA A 46 -25.33 -9.18 -46.15
C ALA A 46 -26.69 -8.55 -45.77
N SER A 47 -27.13 -7.58 -46.58
CA SER A 47 -28.51 -7.12 -46.68
C SER A 47 -29.05 -7.40 -48.09
N GLY A 48 -30.24 -7.99 -48.16
CA GLY A 48 -31.03 -8.15 -49.38
C GLY A 48 -31.94 -6.95 -49.63
N GLY A 49 -32.27 -6.70 -50.90
CA GLY A 49 -33.21 -5.67 -51.33
C GLY A 49 -33.10 -5.36 -52.82
N THR A 50 -33.99 -5.97 -53.61
CA THR A 50 -34.25 -5.86 -55.05
C THR A 50 -34.47 -4.44 -55.59
N VAL A 51 -33.97 -4.14 -56.82
CA VAL A 51 -34.72 -3.50 -57.95
C VAL A 51 -33.93 -3.70 -59.27
N GLY A 52 -34.64 -4.09 -60.35
CA GLY A 52 -34.45 -3.50 -61.69
C GLY A 52 -33.55 -4.23 -62.71
N ALA A 53 -34.18 -5.02 -63.58
CA ALA A 53 -33.60 -5.52 -64.83
C ALA A 53 -33.51 -4.42 -65.91
N LEU A 54 -32.50 -4.50 -66.80
CA LEU A 54 -32.58 -4.17 -68.24
C LEU A 54 -31.26 -4.52 -68.98
N GLY A 55 -31.29 -5.58 -69.80
CA GLY A 55 -30.81 -5.66 -71.20
C GLY A 55 -29.33 -5.57 -71.62
N PHE A 56 -28.72 -6.74 -71.91
CA PHE A 56 -27.82 -7.13 -73.05
C PHE A 56 -26.51 -6.37 -73.41
N PRO A 57 -25.54 -6.96 -74.17
CA PRO A 57 -25.06 -8.36 -74.22
C PRO A 57 -23.50 -8.50 -74.22
N LEU A 58 -23.04 -9.76 -74.12
CA LEU A 58 -21.81 -10.36 -74.68
C LEU A 58 -20.42 -9.78 -74.33
N SER A 59 -19.63 -10.56 -73.57
CA SER A 59 -18.41 -11.27 -74.05
C SER A 59 -17.50 -11.65 -72.88
N SER A 60 -17.07 -12.92 -72.86
CA SER A 60 -16.05 -13.41 -71.92
C SER A 60 -14.65 -13.05 -72.45
N PRO A 61 -13.72 -12.64 -71.57
CA PRO A 61 -12.40 -13.24 -71.67
C PRO A 61 -11.77 -13.63 -70.32
N ARG A 62 -11.29 -14.87 -70.33
CA ARG A 62 -10.12 -15.48 -69.66
C ARG A 62 -9.46 -14.76 -68.48
N GLN A 63 -9.30 -15.57 -67.43
CA GLN A 63 -8.42 -15.43 -66.28
C GLN A 63 -7.01 -14.90 -66.62
N GLY A 64 -6.59 -13.87 -65.91
CA GLY A 64 -5.19 -13.50 -65.70
C GLY A 64 -4.99 -13.10 -64.23
N THR A 65 -4.18 -13.86 -63.49
CA THR A 65 -3.78 -13.49 -62.12
C THR A 65 -2.89 -12.23 -62.16
N PRO A 66 -3.16 -11.17 -61.39
CA PRO A 66 -2.38 -9.93 -61.48
C PRO A 66 -0.98 -10.09 -60.86
N PRO A 67 0.08 -9.48 -61.43
CA PRO A 67 1.48 -9.74 -61.04
C PRO A 67 1.89 -9.23 -59.65
N GLY A 68 1.02 -8.50 -58.96
CA GLY A 68 1.37 -7.80 -57.71
C GLY A 68 1.32 -8.65 -56.43
N ARG A 69 0.61 -9.79 -56.43
CA ARG A 69 0.29 -10.51 -55.18
C ARG A 69 1.47 -11.28 -54.59
N ALA A 70 2.36 -11.81 -55.44
CA ALA A 70 3.58 -12.49 -54.98
C ALA A 70 4.65 -11.50 -54.52
N PHE A 71 4.75 -10.35 -55.18
CA PHE A 71 5.65 -9.26 -54.78
C PHE A 71 5.26 -8.69 -53.42
N LEU A 72 3.97 -8.40 -53.21
CA LEU A 72 3.49 -7.85 -51.94
C LEU A 72 3.71 -8.83 -50.76
N LYS A 73 3.53 -10.14 -50.99
CA LYS A 73 3.83 -11.17 -49.98
C LYS A 73 5.31 -11.23 -49.62
N ARG A 74 6.20 -11.11 -50.60
CA ARG A 74 7.66 -11.07 -50.36
C ARG A 74 8.05 -9.81 -49.59
N VAL A 75 7.48 -8.66 -49.93
CA VAL A 75 7.71 -7.40 -49.21
C VAL A 75 7.22 -7.49 -47.76
N MET A 76 6.01 -8.00 -47.52
CA MET A 76 5.49 -8.14 -46.15
C MET A 76 6.30 -9.14 -45.33
N LEU A 77 6.77 -10.24 -45.93
CA LEU A 77 7.66 -11.19 -45.25
C LEU A 77 9.01 -10.54 -44.89
N CYS A 78 9.61 -9.77 -45.81
CA CYS A 78 10.84 -9.02 -45.52
C CYS A 78 10.63 -8.02 -44.39
N VAL A 79 9.51 -7.28 -44.39
CA VAL A 79 9.19 -6.33 -43.31
C VAL A 79 9.04 -7.07 -41.97
N ALA A 80 8.31 -8.18 -41.92
CA ALA A 80 8.13 -8.96 -40.70
C ALA A 80 9.45 -9.53 -40.16
N VAL A 81 10.33 -10.00 -41.04
CA VAL A 81 11.67 -10.50 -40.67
C VAL A 81 12.54 -9.35 -40.14
N LEU A 82 12.50 -8.17 -40.76
CA LEU A 82 13.25 -7.00 -40.31
C LEU A 82 12.79 -6.50 -38.94
N PHE A 83 11.46 -6.45 -38.69
CA PHE A 83 10.92 -6.10 -37.37
C PHE A 83 11.29 -7.13 -36.31
N SER A 84 11.24 -8.42 -36.64
CA SER A 84 11.61 -9.50 -35.73
C SER A 84 13.10 -9.46 -35.38
N ALA A 85 13.96 -9.23 -36.38
CA ALA A 85 15.39 -9.09 -36.17
C ALA A 85 15.73 -7.85 -35.33
N ALA A 86 15.09 -6.71 -35.61
CA ALA A 86 15.27 -5.49 -34.81
C ALA A 86 14.81 -5.68 -33.35
N TYR A 87 13.72 -6.42 -33.14
CA TYR A 87 13.23 -6.74 -31.80
C TYR A 87 14.19 -7.67 -31.04
N ILE A 88 14.73 -8.69 -31.70
CA ILE A 88 15.74 -9.59 -31.11
C ILE A 88 17.01 -8.81 -30.75
N VAL A 89 17.50 -7.94 -31.64
CA VAL A 89 18.66 -7.08 -31.36
C VAL A 89 18.38 -6.13 -30.20
N TYR A 90 17.19 -5.52 -30.14
CA TYR A 90 16.78 -4.70 -29.01
C TYR A 90 16.78 -5.50 -27.70
N PHE A 91 16.25 -6.73 -27.70
CA PHE A 91 16.23 -7.58 -26.51
C PHE A 91 17.64 -7.98 -26.08
N LEU A 92 18.50 -8.39 -27.02
CA LEU A 92 19.89 -8.75 -26.74
C LEU A 92 20.75 -7.56 -26.32
N TRP A 93 20.43 -6.34 -26.76
CA TRP A 93 21.09 -5.11 -26.33
C TRP A 93 20.57 -4.59 -24.99
N ALA A 94 19.27 -4.80 -24.70
CA ALA A 94 18.66 -4.43 -23.41
C ALA A 94 18.99 -5.41 -22.28
N PHE A 95 19.28 -6.69 -22.58
CA PHE A 95 19.56 -7.72 -21.59
C PHE A 95 20.80 -7.45 -20.70
N PRO A 96 21.96 -7.03 -21.25
CA PRO A 96 23.13 -6.67 -20.45
C PRO A 96 22.88 -5.43 -19.58
N SER A 97 22.06 -4.49 -20.06
CA SER A 97 21.76 -3.24 -19.34
C SER A 97 20.76 -3.44 -18.18
N TYR A 98 19.91 -4.46 -18.26
CA TYR A 98 19.00 -4.85 -17.17
C TYR A 98 19.68 -5.72 -16.10
N CYS A 99 20.62 -6.59 -16.47
CA CYS A 99 21.30 -7.45 -15.50
C CYS A 99 22.38 -6.72 -14.68
N HIS A 100 23.03 -5.68 -15.22
CA HIS A 100 24.09 -4.98 -14.50
C HIS A 100 23.59 -3.98 -13.43
N HIS A 101 22.29 -3.66 -13.41
CA HIS A 101 21.72 -2.74 -12.41
C HIS A 101 21.09 -3.44 -11.19
N TYR A 102 21.07 -4.79 -11.17
CA TYR A 102 20.35 -5.56 -10.14
C TYR A 102 21.21 -6.44 -9.22
N TYR A 103 22.55 -6.42 -9.39
CA TYR A 103 23.47 -7.04 -8.43
C TYR A 103 24.59 -6.07 -8.04
N PRO A 104 24.54 -5.43 -6.86
CA PRO A 104 25.76 -4.92 -6.28
C PRO A 104 26.60 -6.11 -5.83
N HIS A 105 27.75 -6.30 -6.49
CA HIS A 105 28.83 -7.17 -6.02
C HIS A 105 29.13 -6.84 -4.55
N ARG A 106 28.74 -7.74 -3.63
CA ARG A 106 29.40 -7.86 -2.33
C ARG A 106 30.52 -8.88 -2.50
N HIS A 107 31.76 -8.39 -2.50
CA HIS A 107 32.91 -9.22 -2.19
C HIS A 107 32.74 -9.77 -0.76
N LEU A 108 32.32 -11.03 -0.65
CA LEU A 108 32.57 -11.83 0.54
C LEU A 108 33.84 -12.62 0.26
N GLN A 109 34.98 -12.13 0.78
CA GLN A 109 36.12 -13.01 1.04
C GLN A 109 35.65 -14.02 2.09
N ALA A 110 35.43 -15.25 1.64
CA ALA A 110 35.24 -16.40 2.51
C ALA A 110 36.55 -16.61 3.29
N ARG A 111 36.55 -16.31 4.58
CA ARG A 111 37.48 -16.89 5.53
C ARG A 111 36.79 -18.09 6.14
N GLU A 112 37.36 -19.24 5.84
CA GLU A 112 36.96 -20.58 6.26
C GLU A 112 37.28 -20.74 7.75
N GLU A 113 36.25 -20.83 8.62
CA GLU A 113 36.38 -21.39 9.97
C GLU A 113 35.16 -22.29 10.28
N ASN A 114 35.48 -23.49 10.76
CA ASN A 114 34.66 -24.68 11.01
C ASN A 114 33.41 -24.46 11.90
N PRO A 115 32.31 -25.21 11.69
CA PRO A 115 31.16 -25.22 12.58
C PRO A 115 31.15 -26.42 13.54
N THR A 116 31.08 -26.14 14.85
CA THR A 116 30.53 -27.07 15.86
C THR A 116 29.51 -26.30 16.71
N GLY A 117 28.23 -26.65 16.58
CA GLY A 117 27.15 -26.13 17.44
C GLY A 117 25.76 -26.45 16.87
N PRO A 118 24.82 -27.03 17.66
CA PRO A 118 23.73 -27.85 17.12
C PRO A 118 22.49 -27.05 16.69
N VAL A 119 21.93 -27.50 15.56
CA VAL A 119 20.65 -27.07 14.98
C VAL A 119 19.52 -27.83 15.66
N LEU A 120 18.58 -27.12 16.29
CA LEU A 120 17.35 -27.68 16.82
C LEU A 120 16.28 -27.67 15.71
N HIS A 121 15.93 -28.85 15.20
CA HIS A 121 14.84 -29.04 14.24
C HIS A 121 13.47 -29.05 14.95
N THR A 122 12.59 -28.16 14.52
CA THR A 122 11.15 -28.17 14.82
C THR A 122 10.48 -29.30 14.04
N VAL A 123 9.89 -30.27 14.74
CA VAL A 123 9.10 -31.36 14.13
C VAL A 123 7.61 -31.10 14.35
N THR A 124 6.88 -31.18 13.24
CA THR A 124 5.43 -31.19 13.10
C THR A 124 4.83 -32.49 13.66
N ASN A 125 3.85 -32.41 14.56
CA ASN A 125 3.11 -33.58 15.03
C ASN A 125 1.75 -33.70 14.32
N GLY A 126 1.63 -34.76 13.52
CA GLY A 126 0.39 -35.32 13.02
C GLY A 126 0.45 -36.85 13.07
N SER A 127 -0.63 -37.43 13.57
CA SER A 127 -1.09 -38.82 13.36
C SER A 127 -0.60 -39.94 14.31
N SER A 128 -1.54 -40.34 15.19
CA SER A 128 -2.12 -41.69 15.31
C SER A 128 -1.18 -42.90 15.30
N LEU A 129 -1.05 -43.57 16.46
CA LEU A 129 -0.86 -45.02 16.54
C LEU A 129 -1.55 -45.60 17.80
N GLN A 130 -2.30 -46.69 17.61
CA GLN A 130 -2.91 -47.54 18.64
C GLN A 130 -1.82 -48.36 19.38
N PRO A 131 -2.08 -48.84 20.62
CA PRO A 131 -1.16 -49.71 21.34
C PRO A 131 -1.57 -51.20 21.26
N THR A 132 -0.56 -52.08 21.20
CA THR A 132 -0.67 -53.50 21.61
C THR A 132 0.29 -53.79 22.77
N PRO A 133 -0.01 -54.78 23.63
CA PRO A 133 0.44 -54.82 25.03
C PRO A 133 1.60 -55.79 25.25
N LEU A 134 2.41 -55.53 26.28
CA LEU A 134 3.23 -56.57 26.92
C LEU A 134 3.21 -56.43 28.44
N LEU A 135 3.06 -57.60 29.06
CA LEU A 135 2.89 -57.93 30.47
C LEU A 135 4.13 -57.67 31.34
N GLY A 136 3.88 -57.40 32.62
CA GLY A 136 4.61 -58.01 33.73
C GLY A 136 5.19 -57.05 34.78
N GLY A 137 4.77 -57.22 36.04
CA GLY A 137 5.57 -56.85 37.21
C GLY A 137 4.84 -55.99 38.23
N ASP A 138 4.45 -56.61 39.34
CA ASP A 138 3.71 -56.05 40.48
C ASP A 138 4.53 -55.06 41.34
N ASP A 139 3.83 -54.11 41.96
CA ASP A 139 3.83 -53.82 43.42
C ASP A 139 3.63 -52.33 43.78
N ASN A 140 2.36 -52.01 44.00
CA ASN A 140 1.81 -51.27 45.15
C ASN A 140 2.64 -50.13 45.80
N ALA A 141 2.39 -48.88 45.35
CA ALA A 141 2.44 -47.69 46.21
C ALA A 141 1.56 -46.57 45.62
N THR A 142 0.27 -46.56 45.98
CA THR A 142 -0.67 -45.50 45.64
C THR A 142 -0.30 -44.21 46.35
N THR A 143 0.35 -43.27 45.65
CA THR A 143 0.35 -41.85 46.02
C THR A 143 -0.40 -41.08 44.95
N THR A 144 -1.65 -40.75 45.24
CA THR A 144 -2.54 -39.97 44.38
C THR A 144 -1.95 -38.57 44.15
N PRO A 145 -1.70 -38.13 42.91
CA PRO A 145 -1.41 -36.72 42.65
C PRO A 145 -2.72 -35.95 42.90
N GLY A 146 -2.75 -35.11 43.93
CA GLY A 146 -3.88 -34.22 44.17
C GLY A 146 -4.14 -33.34 42.94
N PRO A 147 -5.40 -32.99 42.65
CA PRO A 147 -5.72 -32.17 41.50
C PRO A 147 -5.02 -30.81 41.63
N SER A 148 -4.07 -30.53 40.75
CA SER A 148 -3.44 -29.23 40.64
C SER A 148 -4.52 -28.20 40.32
N ARG A 149 -4.85 -27.36 41.30
CA ARG A 149 -5.78 -26.24 41.17
C ARG A 149 -5.37 -25.40 39.95
N PRO A 150 -6.26 -25.22 38.96
CA PRO A 150 -5.96 -24.32 37.85
C PRO A 150 -5.61 -22.95 38.41
N LEU A 151 -4.48 -22.39 37.97
CA LEU A 151 -4.15 -20.99 38.25
C LEU A 151 -5.36 -20.13 37.85
N PRO A 152 -5.73 -19.11 38.64
CA PRO A 152 -6.83 -18.23 38.27
C PRO A 152 -6.57 -17.67 36.88
N ARG A 153 -7.42 -18.00 35.91
CA ARG A 153 -7.41 -17.33 34.61
C ARG A 153 -7.79 -15.88 34.89
N ASP A 154 -6.95 -14.94 34.48
CA ASP A 154 -7.30 -13.54 34.49
C ASP A 154 -8.68 -13.37 33.85
N PRO A 155 -9.55 -12.50 34.40
CA PRO A 155 -10.83 -12.22 33.78
C PRO A 155 -10.59 -11.78 32.32
N PRO A 156 -11.49 -12.15 31.39
CA PRO A 156 -11.41 -11.70 30.01
C PRO A 156 -11.24 -10.18 29.99
N PRO A 157 -10.34 -9.64 29.16
CA PRO A 157 -10.17 -8.19 29.06
C PRO A 157 -11.52 -7.52 28.80
N ALA A 158 -11.83 -6.45 29.55
CA ALA A 158 -13.07 -5.71 29.34
C ALA A 158 -13.23 -5.31 27.87
N ALA A 159 -14.44 -5.32 27.32
CA ALA A 159 -14.67 -5.07 25.90
C ALA A 159 -14.03 -3.76 25.41
N THR A 160 -13.36 -3.81 24.25
CA THR A 160 -12.80 -2.63 23.59
C THR A 160 -13.93 -1.72 23.07
N SER A 161 -13.75 -0.41 23.23
CA SER A 161 -14.74 0.63 22.86
C SER A 161 -13.99 1.89 22.42
N LEU A 162 -14.70 2.90 21.90
CA LEU A 162 -14.07 4.10 21.30
C LEU A 162 -13.13 4.85 22.26
N ARG A 163 -13.40 4.85 23.57
CA ARG A 163 -12.52 5.49 24.58
C ARG A 163 -11.11 4.87 24.63
N HIS A 164 -11.00 3.61 24.22
CA HIS A 164 -9.75 2.85 24.21
C HIS A 164 -8.94 3.06 22.92
N VAL A 165 -9.47 3.80 21.94
CA VAL A 165 -8.86 4.00 20.62
C VAL A 165 -8.44 5.46 20.47
N VAL A 166 -7.19 5.68 20.06
CA VAL A 166 -6.67 7.02 19.75
C VAL A 166 -6.38 7.10 18.26
N PHE A 167 -7.09 7.97 17.55
CA PHE A 167 -6.90 8.20 16.12
C PHE A 167 -5.80 9.22 15.84
N GLY A 168 -4.92 8.93 14.88
CA GLY A 168 -3.94 9.86 14.33
C GLY A 168 -4.19 10.03 12.83
N ILE A 169 -4.79 11.16 12.45
CA ILE A 169 -5.18 11.44 11.06
C ILE A 169 -4.10 12.29 10.40
N ALA A 170 -3.53 11.79 9.31
CA ALA A 170 -2.55 12.53 8.53
C ALA A 170 -3.23 13.53 7.61
N ALA A 171 -2.85 14.81 7.72
CA ALA A 171 -3.42 15.86 6.89
C ALA A 171 -2.36 16.80 6.31
N SER A 172 -2.79 17.60 5.34
CA SER A 172 -2.02 18.73 4.82
C SER A 172 -2.79 20.05 4.94
N ALA A 173 -2.10 21.12 5.30
CA ALA A 173 -2.66 22.46 5.40
C ALA A 173 -3.21 22.95 4.06
N SER A 174 -2.60 22.52 2.93
CA SER A 174 -3.04 22.89 1.58
C SER A 174 -4.39 22.28 1.19
N LEU A 175 -4.71 21.09 1.67
CA LEU A 175 -5.98 20.39 1.35
C LEU A 175 -7.02 20.53 2.46
N TRP A 176 -6.63 21.09 3.61
CA TRP A 176 -7.45 21.13 4.83
C TRP A 176 -8.86 21.67 4.63
N LYS A 177 -9.03 22.72 3.80
CA LYS A 177 -10.35 23.33 3.55
C LYS A 177 -11.37 22.31 3.03
N GLN A 178 -10.92 21.37 2.19
CA GLN A 178 -11.77 20.34 1.58
C GLN A 178 -11.73 19.05 2.40
N ARG A 179 -10.53 18.55 2.71
CA ARG A 179 -10.34 17.22 3.33
C ARG A 179 -10.94 17.09 4.73
N LYS A 180 -11.02 18.19 5.49
CA LYS A 180 -11.67 18.18 6.81
C LYS A 180 -13.15 17.77 6.76
N GLU A 181 -13.83 17.96 5.63
CA GLU A 181 -15.24 17.59 5.49
C GLU A 181 -15.43 16.07 5.50
N TYR A 182 -14.48 15.31 4.94
CA TYR A 182 -14.51 13.83 5.00
C TYR A 182 -14.40 13.32 6.43
N ILE A 183 -13.52 13.94 7.24
CA ILE A 183 -13.37 13.59 8.66
C ILE A 183 -14.69 13.77 9.42
N LYS A 184 -15.43 14.86 9.14
CA LYS A 184 -16.72 15.14 9.80
C LYS A 184 -17.80 14.09 9.51
N LEU A 185 -17.66 13.29 8.44
CA LEU A 185 -18.65 12.27 8.07
C LEU A 185 -18.68 11.10 9.06
N TRP A 186 -17.55 10.77 9.67
CA TRP A 186 -17.39 9.56 10.49
C TRP A 186 -16.91 9.83 11.91
N TRP A 187 -16.29 10.99 12.15
CA TRP A 187 -15.86 11.40 13.48
C TRP A 187 -17.07 11.64 14.40
N ARG A 188 -17.04 11.05 15.59
CA ARG A 188 -18.05 11.26 16.65
C ARG A 188 -17.47 12.17 17.74
N PRO A 189 -17.79 13.47 17.76
CA PRO A 189 -17.29 14.39 18.77
C PRO A 189 -17.66 13.91 20.18
N ARG A 190 -16.76 14.09 21.16
CA ARG A 190 -16.92 13.69 22.57
C ARG A 190 -16.91 12.18 22.85
N GLU A 191 -17.08 11.33 21.85
CA GLU A 191 -16.97 9.87 21.98
C GLU A 191 -15.60 9.33 21.56
N MET A 192 -14.98 9.96 20.57
CA MET A 192 -13.69 9.53 20.01
C MET A 192 -12.53 10.40 20.50
N HIS A 193 -11.35 9.78 20.65
CA HIS A 193 -10.10 10.45 20.98
C HIS A 193 -9.15 10.42 19.80
N GLY A 194 -8.49 11.54 19.52
CA GLY A 194 -7.57 11.60 18.41
C GLY A 194 -7.15 12.99 18.00
N TYR A 195 -6.25 13.01 17.03
CA TYR A 195 -5.56 14.18 16.55
C TYR A 195 -5.50 14.19 15.03
N VAL A 196 -5.68 15.39 14.45
CA VAL A 196 -5.31 15.64 13.06
C VAL A 196 -3.91 16.26 13.06
N TRP A 197 -2.97 15.61 12.39
CA TRP A 197 -1.58 16.03 12.30
C TRP A 197 -1.31 16.75 10.97
N LEU A 198 -0.99 18.03 11.07
CA LEU A 198 -0.76 18.94 9.95
C LEU A 198 0.72 19.31 9.81
N ASP A 199 1.10 19.70 8.59
CA ASP A 199 2.42 20.26 8.29
C ASP A 199 2.55 21.72 8.72
N LYS A 200 1.45 22.47 8.75
CA LYS A 200 1.39 23.89 9.10
C LYS A 200 0.09 24.23 9.81
N LYS A 201 0.10 25.34 10.54
CA LYS A 201 -1.11 25.88 11.19
C LYS A 201 -2.14 26.26 10.12
N VAL A 202 -3.40 25.94 10.41
CA VAL A 202 -4.57 26.25 9.58
C VAL A 202 -5.59 27.03 10.37
N GLU A 203 -6.38 27.84 9.69
CA GLU A 203 -7.53 28.51 10.27
C GLU A 203 -8.76 27.61 10.16
N THR A 204 -9.43 27.40 11.30
CA THR A 204 -10.70 26.65 11.35
C THR A 204 -11.65 27.41 12.26
N PRO A 205 -12.86 27.77 11.83
CA PRO A 205 -13.83 28.45 12.68
C PRO A 205 -14.12 27.66 13.96
N ARG A 206 -14.30 28.33 15.10
CA ARG A 206 -14.54 27.68 16.40
C ARG A 206 -15.67 26.64 16.37
N ARG A 207 -16.77 26.96 15.67
CA ARG A 207 -17.91 26.05 15.48
C ARG A 207 -17.53 24.74 14.81
N GLU A 208 -16.57 24.77 13.89
CA GLU A 208 -16.11 23.57 13.17
C GLU A 208 -15.05 22.81 13.96
N GLN A 209 -14.23 23.50 14.76
CA GLN A 209 -13.26 22.83 15.65
C GLN A 209 -13.94 21.87 16.62
N ALA A 210 -15.17 22.18 17.07
CA ALA A 210 -15.94 21.31 17.94
C ALA A 210 -16.41 20.01 17.27
N LEU A 211 -16.41 19.95 15.93
CA LEU A 211 -16.82 18.80 15.12
C LEU A 211 -15.64 17.96 14.64
N LEU A 212 -14.42 18.34 14.98
CA LEU A 212 -13.19 17.74 14.47
C LEU A 212 -12.33 17.21 15.61
N PRO A 213 -11.42 16.26 15.34
CA PRO A 213 -10.36 15.90 16.27
C PRO A 213 -9.45 17.11 16.54
N ARG A 214 -8.70 17.05 17.65
CA ARG A 214 -7.79 18.14 18.02
C ARG A 214 -6.69 18.31 16.98
N LEU A 215 -6.43 19.54 16.55
CA LEU A 215 -5.38 19.82 15.58
C LEU A 215 -4.00 19.84 16.27
N ARG A 216 -3.00 19.24 15.62
CA ARG A 216 -1.59 19.22 16.03
C ARG A 216 -0.70 19.50 14.82
N ILE A 217 0.45 20.12 15.08
CA ILE A 217 1.49 20.33 14.06
C ILE A 217 2.59 19.33 14.34
N SER A 218 2.97 18.55 13.34
CA SER A 218 4.05 17.59 13.51
C SER A 218 5.39 18.28 13.74
N ALA A 219 6.25 17.63 14.52
CA ALA A 219 7.58 18.14 14.82
C ALA A 219 8.46 18.25 13.55
N ASN A 220 9.48 19.10 13.63
CA ASN A 220 10.43 19.32 12.54
C ASN A 220 11.16 18.02 12.16
N THR A 221 11.18 17.71 10.87
CA THR A 221 11.80 16.51 10.29
C THR A 221 13.06 16.80 9.46
N ALA A 222 13.56 18.05 9.47
CA ALA A 222 14.73 18.46 8.69
C ALA A 222 15.99 17.61 8.96
N ARG A 223 16.14 17.11 10.19
CA ARG A 223 17.28 16.26 10.59
C ARG A 223 17.32 14.89 9.92
N PHE A 224 16.20 14.41 9.37
CA PHE A 224 16.13 13.07 8.78
C PHE A 224 16.54 13.11 7.30
N PRO A 225 17.49 12.26 6.86
CA PRO A 225 17.84 12.14 5.46
C PRO A 225 16.66 11.61 4.63
N TYR A 226 16.53 12.10 3.39
CA TYR A 226 15.57 11.60 2.40
C TYR A 226 16.25 11.61 1.04
N THR A 227 16.50 10.42 0.48
CA THR A 227 17.28 10.25 -0.75
C THR A 227 16.45 9.73 -1.91
N HIS A 228 15.19 9.38 -1.67
CA HIS A 228 14.29 8.89 -2.71
C HIS A 228 13.92 10.02 -3.68
N LYS A 229 14.13 9.80 -4.99
CA LYS A 229 13.97 10.85 -6.02
C LYS A 229 12.53 11.07 -6.49
N GLY A 230 11.66 10.06 -6.34
CA GLY A 230 10.28 10.08 -6.85
C GLY A 230 9.20 10.39 -5.80
N GLY A 231 9.58 10.63 -4.54
CA GLY A 231 8.63 10.77 -3.43
C GLY A 231 8.76 12.11 -2.73
N HIS A 232 7.89 12.35 -1.74
CA HIS A 232 7.81 13.62 -1.04
C HIS A 232 8.30 13.51 0.41
N ARG A 233 9.08 14.50 0.87
CA ARG A 233 9.63 14.52 2.25
C ARG A 233 8.57 14.52 3.35
N SER A 234 7.31 14.85 3.04
CA SER A 234 6.20 14.71 4.00
C SER A 234 6.01 13.28 4.49
N ALA A 235 6.46 12.27 3.73
CA ALA A 235 6.43 10.87 4.14
C ALA A 235 7.09 10.64 5.50
N ILE A 236 8.19 11.35 5.80
CA ILE A 236 8.86 11.26 7.10
C ILE A 236 7.94 11.75 8.21
N ARG A 237 7.27 12.89 8.00
CA ARG A 237 6.32 13.47 8.96
C ARG A 237 5.17 12.50 9.22
N ILE A 238 4.55 12.01 8.15
CA ILE A 238 3.36 11.15 8.22
C ILE A 238 3.68 9.84 8.93
N SER A 239 4.83 9.22 8.64
CA SER A 239 5.26 7.99 9.33
C SER A 239 5.37 8.16 10.84
N ARG A 240 5.64 9.37 11.34
CA ARG A 240 5.87 9.63 12.77
C ARG A 240 4.58 9.88 13.56
N ILE A 241 3.41 9.92 12.93
CA ILE A 241 2.14 10.29 13.59
C ILE A 241 1.84 9.44 14.83
N VAL A 242 1.96 8.11 14.73
CA VAL A 242 1.72 7.21 15.88
C VAL A 242 2.67 7.55 17.03
N SER A 243 3.98 7.67 16.74
CA SER A 243 4.99 8.00 17.75
C SER A 243 4.83 9.41 18.33
N GLU A 244 4.46 10.39 17.52
CA GLU A 244 4.21 11.76 17.98
C GLU A 244 2.97 11.81 18.89
N THR A 245 1.91 11.07 18.56
CA THR A 245 0.75 10.91 19.43
C THR A 245 1.11 10.25 20.75
N VAL A 246 1.95 9.21 20.76
CA VAL A 246 2.45 8.61 22.01
C VAL A 246 3.25 9.61 22.85
N ARG A 247 4.13 10.39 22.21
CA ARG A 247 5.02 11.36 22.88
C ARG A 247 4.30 12.60 23.42
N LEU A 248 3.04 12.86 23.04
CA LEU A 248 2.28 13.97 23.61
C LEU A 248 2.09 13.82 25.13
N GLY A 249 2.06 12.58 25.63
CA GLY A 249 1.88 12.30 27.06
C GLY A 249 0.48 12.63 27.59
N ASP A 250 -0.44 13.12 26.75
CA ASP A 250 -1.83 13.45 27.08
C ASP A 250 -2.83 12.35 26.70
N LEU A 251 -2.34 11.12 26.56
CA LEU A 251 -3.14 9.96 26.18
C LEU A 251 -4.10 9.56 27.32
N PRO A 252 -5.32 9.08 26.99
CA PRO A 252 -6.16 8.42 27.97
C PRO A 252 -5.39 7.26 28.61
N GLY A 253 -5.41 7.16 29.95
CA GLY A 253 -4.69 6.10 30.67
C GLY A 253 -5.13 4.68 30.25
N GLU A 254 -6.37 4.57 29.76
CA GLU A 254 -6.98 3.35 29.24
C GLU A 254 -6.76 3.13 27.73
N ALA A 255 -5.98 3.95 27.02
CA ALA A 255 -5.72 3.75 25.61
C ALA A 255 -5.11 2.36 25.34
N ARG A 256 -5.65 1.67 24.33
CA ARG A 256 -5.29 0.30 23.94
C ARG A 256 -4.77 0.22 22.52
N TRP A 257 -5.33 1.05 21.64
CA TRP A 257 -5.07 1.03 20.20
C TRP A 257 -4.80 2.43 19.67
N PHE A 258 -3.83 2.53 18.77
CA PHE A 258 -3.50 3.72 18.00
C PHE A 258 -3.87 3.44 16.55
N VAL A 259 -4.82 4.19 16.01
CA VAL A 259 -5.33 3.98 14.65
C VAL A 259 -4.90 5.14 13.78
N MET A 260 -4.21 4.84 12.68
CA MET A 260 -3.74 5.82 11.71
C MET A 260 -4.57 5.72 10.43
N GLY A 261 -4.84 6.86 9.80
CA GLY A 261 -5.41 6.99 8.47
C GLY A 261 -5.14 8.38 7.89
N ASP A 262 -5.45 8.57 6.61
CA ASP A 262 -5.30 9.85 5.91
C ASP A 262 -6.57 10.72 6.03
N ASP A 263 -6.48 12.00 5.66
CA ASP A 263 -7.58 12.96 5.76
C ASP A 263 -8.71 12.75 4.73
N ASP A 264 -8.57 11.77 3.86
CA ASP A 264 -9.56 11.21 2.94
C ASP A 264 -9.88 9.74 3.21
N THR A 265 -9.46 9.21 4.35
CA THR A 265 -9.90 7.91 4.86
C THR A 265 -11.20 8.06 5.66
N VAL A 266 -12.19 7.21 5.36
CA VAL A 266 -13.40 7.08 6.18
C VAL A 266 -13.35 5.77 6.95
N PHE A 267 -13.57 5.82 8.27
CA PHE A 267 -13.66 4.63 9.12
C PHE A 267 -15.09 4.30 9.52
N VAL A 268 -15.47 3.03 9.40
CA VAL A 268 -16.66 2.46 10.04
C VAL A 268 -16.27 2.02 11.44
N SER A 269 -16.27 2.97 12.37
CA SER A 269 -15.69 2.80 13.71
C SER A 269 -16.26 1.62 14.52
N ASP A 270 -17.54 1.28 14.37
CA ASP A 270 -18.12 0.12 15.06
C ASP A 270 -17.56 -1.21 14.52
N ASN A 271 -17.29 -1.30 13.21
CA ASN A 271 -16.66 -2.46 12.60
C ASN A 271 -15.17 -2.54 12.97
N LEU A 272 -14.48 -1.40 13.05
CA LEU A 272 -13.11 -1.33 13.58
C LEU A 272 -13.06 -1.92 14.99
N LEU A 273 -13.98 -1.55 15.89
CA LEU A 273 -14.02 -2.10 17.26
C LEU A 273 -14.26 -3.61 17.28
N ARG A 274 -15.15 -4.12 16.42
CA ARG A 274 -15.37 -5.57 16.27
C ARG A 274 -14.10 -6.28 15.82
N VAL A 275 -13.37 -5.72 14.87
CA VAL A 275 -12.10 -6.28 14.41
C VAL A 275 -11.05 -6.27 15.53
N LEU A 276 -10.87 -5.14 16.21
CA LEU A 276 -9.89 -5.00 17.30
C LEU A 276 -10.22 -5.88 18.52
N SER A 277 -11.50 -6.21 18.73
CA SER A 277 -11.92 -7.10 19.83
C SER A 277 -11.41 -8.54 19.70
N LYS A 278 -10.94 -8.95 18.52
CA LYS A 278 -10.36 -10.27 18.26
C LYS A 278 -8.96 -10.43 18.87
N TYR A 279 -8.31 -9.34 19.23
CA TYR A 279 -6.89 -9.30 19.57
C TYR A 279 -6.65 -8.89 21.02
N ASP A 280 -5.70 -9.54 21.70
CA ASP A 280 -5.24 -9.08 23.01
C ASP A 280 -4.35 -7.85 22.84
N HIS A 281 -4.92 -6.67 23.08
CA HIS A 281 -4.25 -5.37 23.04
C HIS A 281 -2.96 -5.24 23.89
N ARG A 282 -2.69 -6.17 24.81
CA ARG A 282 -1.45 -6.22 25.61
C ARG A 282 -0.28 -6.85 24.83
N GLN A 283 -0.56 -7.46 23.69
CA GLN A 283 0.43 -8.05 22.79
C GLN A 283 0.75 -7.08 21.64
N PRO A 284 1.96 -7.17 21.06
CA PRO A 284 2.35 -6.30 19.96
C PRO A 284 1.63 -6.69 18.66
N TYR A 285 0.71 -5.85 18.23
CA TYR A 285 -0.05 -6.02 16.99
C TYR A 285 0.07 -4.81 16.07
N TYR A 286 0.38 -5.08 14.80
CA TYR A 286 0.28 -4.16 13.67
C TYR A 286 -0.77 -4.73 12.70
N ILE A 287 -1.96 -4.11 12.67
CA ILE A 287 -3.15 -4.64 11.99
C ILE A 287 -3.57 -3.70 10.88
N GLY A 288 -3.79 -4.21 9.67
CA GLY A 288 -4.27 -3.39 8.55
C GLY A 288 -4.42 -4.19 7.26
N GLY A 289 -4.55 -3.47 6.14
CA GLY A 289 -4.76 -4.04 4.81
C GLY A 289 -3.59 -3.76 3.86
N VAL A 290 -3.39 -4.67 2.90
CA VAL A 290 -2.59 -4.40 1.70
C VAL A 290 -3.44 -3.62 0.68
N SER A 291 -2.83 -3.09 -0.38
CA SER A 291 -3.62 -2.45 -1.44
C SER A 291 -4.37 -3.49 -2.29
N GLU A 292 -5.54 -3.13 -2.77
CA GLU A 292 -6.25 -3.87 -3.83
C GLU A 292 -5.52 -3.77 -5.16
N SER A 293 -4.66 -2.76 -5.33
CA SER A 293 -3.80 -2.62 -6.48
C SER A 293 -2.62 -3.59 -6.39
N HIS A 294 -2.64 -4.62 -7.23
CA HIS A 294 -1.55 -5.59 -7.34
C HIS A 294 -0.20 -4.91 -7.65
N LEU A 295 -0.20 -3.87 -8.50
CA LEU A 295 1.01 -3.13 -8.84
C LEU A 295 1.59 -2.41 -7.62
N GLN A 296 0.75 -1.79 -6.79
CA GLN A 296 1.25 -1.16 -5.57
C GLN A 296 1.93 -2.18 -4.66
N ASN A 297 1.35 -3.37 -4.49
CA ASN A 297 1.94 -4.40 -3.64
C ASN A 297 3.28 -4.93 -4.18
N ILE A 298 3.44 -5.04 -5.51
CA ILE A 298 4.71 -5.39 -6.15
C ILE A 298 5.77 -4.31 -5.88
N TYR A 299 5.41 -3.03 -6.05
CA TYR A 299 6.38 -1.94 -5.94
C TYR A 299 6.77 -1.61 -4.51
N PHE A 300 5.86 -1.79 -3.56
CA PHE A 300 6.07 -1.43 -2.16
C PHE A 300 6.24 -2.66 -1.28
N SER A 301 5.15 -3.30 -0.87
CA SER A 301 5.22 -4.54 -0.10
C SER A 301 3.86 -5.22 0.06
N TYR A 302 3.86 -6.55 0.04
CA TYR A 302 2.72 -7.34 0.50
C TYR A 302 2.65 -7.46 2.02
N THR A 303 3.67 -7.06 2.76
CA THR A 303 3.75 -7.23 4.22
C THR A 303 3.53 -5.93 4.99
N MET A 304 3.04 -4.88 4.33
CA MET A 304 2.85 -3.54 4.88
C MET A 304 1.36 -3.19 4.92
N ALA A 305 0.91 -2.51 5.98
CA ALA A 305 -0.39 -1.86 5.94
C ALA A 305 -0.28 -0.52 5.21
N TYR A 306 -1.15 -0.30 4.23
CA TYR A 306 -1.21 0.97 3.50
C TYR A 306 -1.93 2.03 4.33
N GLY A 307 -1.33 3.22 4.42
CA GLY A 307 -1.74 4.30 5.32
C GLY A 307 -3.10 4.88 4.99
N GLY A 308 -3.43 5.02 3.70
CA GLY A 308 -4.75 5.46 3.26
C GLY A 308 -5.84 4.44 3.59
N GLY A 309 -5.57 3.14 3.46
CA GLY A 309 -6.46 2.08 3.94
C GLY A 309 -6.61 2.10 5.46
N GLY A 310 -5.67 2.74 6.16
CA GLY A 310 -5.62 2.83 7.61
C GLY A 310 -5.04 1.57 8.25
N PHE A 311 -4.55 1.73 9.47
CA PHE A 311 -4.03 0.61 10.27
C PHE A 311 -4.15 0.89 11.76
N ALA A 312 -4.11 -0.18 12.57
CA ALA A 312 -4.11 -0.12 14.01
C ALA A 312 -2.81 -0.70 14.60
N VAL A 313 -2.31 -0.05 15.64
CA VAL A 313 -1.12 -0.45 16.41
C VAL A 313 -1.54 -0.60 17.87
N SER A 314 -1.28 -1.75 18.48
CA SER A 314 -1.49 -1.96 19.92
C SER A 314 -0.61 -1.00 20.73
N ARG A 315 -1.05 -0.57 21.91
CA ARG A 315 -0.28 0.32 22.79
C ARG A 315 1.18 -0.11 23.06
N PRO A 316 1.48 -1.33 23.49
CA PRO A 316 2.87 -1.73 23.75
C PRO A 316 3.77 -1.59 22.51
N LEU A 317 3.23 -1.90 21.33
CA LEU A 317 3.93 -1.70 20.07
C LEU A 317 4.11 -0.22 19.72
N ALA A 318 3.10 0.61 19.95
CA ALA A 318 3.20 2.06 19.71
C ALA A 318 4.25 2.72 20.61
N GLU A 319 4.34 2.30 21.87
CA GLU A 319 5.37 2.77 22.81
C GLU A 319 6.78 2.30 22.39
N ALA A 320 6.93 1.03 22.00
CA ALA A 320 8.20 0.51 21.47
C ALA A 320 8.65 1.23 20.19
N LEU A 321 7.70 1.45 19.26
CA LEU A 321 7.93 2.24 18.05
C LEU A 321 8.38 3.66 18.40
N ALA A 322 7.70 4.35 19.32
CA ALA A 322 8.05 5.70 19.72
C ALA A 322 9.48 5.80 20.29
N GLY A 323 9.98 4.75 20.94
CA GLY A 323 11.35 4.69 21.48
C GLY A 323 12.46 4.50 20.44
N MET A 324 12.13 4.03 19.23
CA MET A 324 13.13 3.64 18.22
C MET A 324 12.94 4.27 16.83
N GLN A 325 11.74 4.74 16.49
CA GLN A 325 11.36 5.09 15.12
C GLN A 325 12.27 6.15 14.48
N ASP A 326 12.70 7.16 15.24
CA ASP A 326 13.57 8.22 14.71
C ASP A 326 14.93 7.64 14.24
N ARG A 327 15.46 6.62 14.92
CA ARG A 327 16.69 5.90 14.48
C ARG A 327 16.42 5.02 13.27
N CYS A 328 15.28 4.31 13.25
CA CYS A 328 14.83 3.52 12.10
C CYS A 328 14.72 4.38 10.83
N ILE A 329 14.01 5.51 10.88
CA ILE A 329 13.85 6.43 9.73
C ILE A 329 15.22 6.91 9.21
N THR A 330 16.17 7.16 10.11
CA THR A 330 17.52 7.59 9.73
C THR A 330 18.29 6.52 8.96
N ARG A 331 18.10 5.24 9.30
CA ARG A 331 18.72 4.09 8.61
C ARG A 331 18.15 3.82 7.22
N TYR A 332 16.89 4.22 6.97
CA TYR A 332 16.19 3.95 5.72
C TYR A 332 15.80 5.23 4.95
N PRO A 333 16.76 6.08 4.55
CA PRO A 333 16.47 7.35 3.85
C PRO A 333 15.91 7.17 2.44
N ALA A 334 16.14 6.01 1.83
CA ALA A 334 15.81 5.71 0.44
C ALA A 334 14.38 5.20 0.22
N LEU A 335 13.62 4.91 1.29
CA LEU A 335 12.24 4.44 1.18
C LEU A 335 11.34 5.51 0.56
N TYR A 336 10.28 5.13 -0.14
CA TYR A 336 9.43 6.06 -0.86
C TYR A 336 8.47 6.78 0.08
N GLY A 337 7.58 6.02 0.71
CA GLY A 337 6.41 6.53 1.44
C GLY A 337 6.52 6.52 2.96
N SER A 338 5.47 6.98 3.62
CA SER A 338 5.31 6.82 5.08
C SER A 338 5.17 5.37 5.47
N ASP A 339 4.46 4.61 4.66
CA ASP A 339 4.02 3.25 4.97
C ASP A 339 5.21 2.30 4.88
N ASP A 340 6.07 2.47 3.85
CA ASP A 340 7.32 1.71 3.73
C ASP A 340 8.20 1.89 4.97
N ARG A 341 8.22 3.11 5.53
CA ARG A 341 8.98 3.43 6.75
C ARG A 341 8.36 2.79 7.97
N MET A 342 7.04 2.83 8.08
CA MET A 342 6.32 2.10 9.12
C MET A 342 6.65 0.62 9.04
N GLN A 343 6.56 0.01 7.87
CA GLN A 343 6.89 -1.39 7.67
C GLN A 343 8.34 -1.72 8.03
N ALA A 344 9.30 -0.89 7.63
CA ALA A 344 10.71 -1.09 7.99
C ALA A 344 10.90 -1.07 9.52
N CYS A 345 10.25 -0.14 10.22
CA CYS A 345 10.35 -0.08 11.68
C CYS A 345 9.62 -1.23 12.37
N MET A 346 8.48 -1.69 11.84
CA MET A 346 7.80 -2.88 12.36
C MET A 346 8.65 -4.14 12.17
N ALA A 347 9.34 -4.27 11.02
CA ALA A 347 10.26 -5.35 10.77
C ALA A 347 11.46 -5.34 11.74
N GLU A 348 12.02 -4.16 12.03
CA GLU A 348 13.06 -4.03 13.07
C GLU A 348 12.57 -4.43 14.47
N LEU A 349 11.29 -4.18 14.77
CA LEU A 349 10.65 -4.60 16.02
C LEU A 349 10.23 -6.08 16.01
N GLY A 350 10.42 -6.79 14.90
CA GLY A 350 10.04 -8.19 14.76
C GLY A 350 8.53 -8.44 14.71
N VAL A 351 7.72 -7.42 14.38
CA VAL A 351 6.26 -7.53 14.36
C VAL A 351 5.76 -7.57 12.91
N PRO A 352 5.17 -8.68 12.45
CA PRO A 352 4.61 -8.78 11.10
C PRO A 352 3.25 -8.07 11.01
N LEU A 353 2.85 -7.72 9.79
CA LEU A 353 1.50 -7.29 9.49
C LEU A 353 0.49 -8.41 9.77
N THR A 354 -0.48 -8.11 10.62
CA THR A 354 -1.72 -8.88 10.79
C THR A 354 -2.74 -8.36 9.78
N ARG A 355 -3.04 -9.16 8.75
CA ARG A 355 -3.91 -8.72 7.65
C ARG A 355 -5.38 -8.82 8.03
N GLU A 356 -6.10 -7.72 7.80
CA GLU A 356 -7.55 -7.64 7.93
C GLU A 356 -8.15 -7.14 6.62
N ALA A 357 -9.04 -7.93 6.03
CA ALA A 357 -9.59 -7.67 4.69
C ALA A 357 -10.56 -6.49 4.62
N GLY A 358 -10.89 -5.86 5.75
CA GLY A 358 -11.80 -4.72 5.81
C GLY A 358 -11.13 -3.34 5.70
N PHE A 359 -9.80 -3.29 5.69
CA PHE A 359 -9.05 -2.05 5.47
C PHE A 359 -8.72 -1.94 3.99
N HIS A 360 -9.20 -0.88 3.34
CA HIS A 360 -9.10 -0.78 1.87
C HIS A 360 -8.33 0.44 1.38
N GLN A 361 -7.27 0.18 0.62
CA GLN A 361 -6.46 1.17 -0.10
C GLN A 361 -6.79 1.06 -1.59
N TYR A 362 -7.97 1.55 -1.95
CA TYR A 362 -8.55 1.24 -3.25
C TYR A 362 -7.70 1.77 -4.40
N ASP A 363 -7.17 3.01 -4.35
CA ASP A 363 -6.22 3.57 -5.34
C ASP A 363 -6.42 3.14 -6.81
N VAL A 364 -7.66 2.86 -7.19
CA VAL A 364 -8.08 2.33 -8.49
C VAL A 364 -8.90 3.37 -9.20
N TYR A 365 -8.69 3.47 -10.51
CA TYR A 365 -9.45 4.38 -11.35
C TYR A 365 -10.81 3.77 -11.72
N GLY A 366 -11.86 4.60 -11.72
CA GLY A 366 -13.20 4.21 -12.17
C GLY A 366 -14.19 4.00 -11.02
N SER A 367 -15.27 3.28 -11.30
CA SER A 367 -16.35 3.06 -10.33
C SER A 367 -15.97 1.99 -9.32
N LEU A 368 -16.08 2.30 -8.02
CA LEU A 368 -15.89 1.35 -6.92
C LEU A 368 -17.06 0.36 -6.78
N PHE A 369 -18.17 0.55 -7.51
CA PHE A 369 -19.41 -0.20 -7.30
C PHE A 369 -19.22 -1.72 -7.37
N GLY A 370 -18.53 -2.21 -8.41
CA GLY A 370 -18.34 -3.66 -8.59
C GLY A 370 -17.54 -4.30 -7.46
N LEU A 371 -16.60 -3.57 -6.87
CA LEU A 371 -15.76 -4.07 -5.80
C LEU A 371 -16.49 -3.98 -4.45
N LEU A 372 -17.16 -2.87 -4.16
CA LEU A 372 -18.01 -2.75 -2.97
C LEU A 372 -19.15 -3.79 -2.96
N ALA A 373 -19.72 -4.09 -4.12
CA ALA A 373 -20.74 -5.14 -4.27
C ALA A 373 -20.19 -6.55 -4.06
N ALA A 374 -18.90 -6.76 -4.34
CA ALA A 374 -18.19 -8.04 -4.13
C ALA A 374 -17.38 -8.07 -2.83
N HIS A 375 -17.59 -7.10 -1.93
CA HIS A 375 -16.83 -7.00 -0.70
C HIS A 375 -16.94 -8.33 0.08
N PRO A 376 -15.83 -8.86 0.63
CA PRO A 376 -15.86 -10.11 1.39
C PRO A 376 -16.91 -10.07 2.51
N GLY A 377 -17.33 -11.22 3.03
CA GLY A 377 -18.15 -11.29 4.25
C GLY A 377 -17.47 -10.75 5.52
N ALA A 378 -16.27 -10.16 5.39
CA ALA A 378 -15.58 -9.45 6.46
C ALA A 378 -16.24 -8.09 6.74
N PRO A 379 -16.14 -7.53 7.95
CA PRO A 379 -16.62 -6.18 8.23
C PRO A 379 -15.83 -5.15 7.44
N LEU A 380 -16.50 -4.26 6.70
CA LEU A 380 -15.89 -3.06 6.12
C LEU A 380 -15.38 -2.16 7.25
N VAL A 381 -14.07 -1.92 7.34
CA VAL A 381 -13.44 -1.12 8.40
C VAL A 381 -13.14 0.29 7.93
N SER A 382 -12.54 0.43 6.74
CA SER A 382 -12.12 1.74 6.23
C SER A 382 -12.05 1.77 4.71
N LEU A 383 -12.22 2.98 4.16
CA LEU A 383 -12.26 3.24 2.73
C LEU A 383 -11.36 4.42 2.37
N HIS A 384 -10.50 4.23 1.37
CA HIS A 384 -9.66 5.27 0.76
C HIS A 384 -9.42 5.01 -0.74
N PRO A 385 -9.25 6.04 -1.57
CA PRO A 385 -9.47 7.46 -1.27
C PRO A 385 -10.93 7.87 -1.49
N LEU A 386 -11.30 9.07 -1.03
CA LEU A 386 -12.60 9.72 -1.27
C LEU A 386 -12.48 11.08 -1.96
#